data_AF-A0A6I6AHI0-F1
#
_entry.id   AF-A0A6I6AHI0-F1
#
_cell.length_a   1.000
_cell.length_b   1.000
_cell.length_c   1.000
_cell.angle_alpha   90.00
_cell.angle_beta   90.00
_cell.angle_gamma   90.00
#
_symmetry.space_group_name_H-M   'P 1'
#
loop_
_entity.id
_entity.type
_entity.pdbx_description
1 polymer ?
#
loop_
_entity_poly.entity_id
_entity_poly.type
_entity_poly.pdbx_seq_one_letter_code
_entity_poly.pdbx_strand_id
1 'polypeptide(L)'
;MLSYRNRSSRFWVYCGDPGHPYSVYDFTPNRERAGPQAFLEHFRGYLQADAYAGYEELYRSGRIHQVLCWAHARRKSYDARTV
;
A
#
# COMPACT_ATOMS: atom_id res chain seq x y z
N MET A 1 0.65 36.14 -1.58
CA MET A 1 -0.39 35.12 -1.83
C MET A 1 0.27 33.75 -1.72
N LEU A 2 0.16 33.09 -0.56
CA LEU A 2 0.68 31.74 -0.38
C LEU A 2 -0.31 30.77 -1.03
N SER A 3 0.07 30.15 -2.15
CA SER A 3 -0.68 29.06 -2.76
C SER A 3 -0.64 27.85 -1.81
N TYR A 4 -1.75 27.58 -1.12
CA TYR A 4 -1.90 26.39 -0.30
C TYR A 4 -2.06 25.17 -1.22
N ARG A 5 -0.94 24.59 -1.63
CA ARG A 5 -0.91 23.39 -2.46
C ARG A 5 -1.28 22.21 -1.57
N ASN A 6 -2.47 21.65 -1.77
CA ASN A 6 -2.95 20.44 -1.10
C ASN A 6 -1.99 19.28 -1.40
N ARG A 7 -1.02 19.04 -0.50
CA ARG A 7 -0.16 17.85 -0.57
C ARG A 7 -0.94 16.70 0.07
N SER A 8 -1.18 15.64 -0.70
CA SER A 8 -1.80 14.42 -0.17
C SER A 8 -0.77 13.68 0.69
N SER A 9 -0.80 13.88 2.01
CA SER A 9 -0.05 13.06 2.97
C SER A 9 -0.65 11.65 3.06
N ARG A 10 0.10 10.71 3.66
CA ARG A 10 -0.35 9.33 3.78
C ARG A 10 0.11 8.72 5.10
N PHE A 11 -0.82 8.04 5.76
CA PHE A 11 -0.49 6.99 6.72
C PHE A 11 -0.54 5.64 6.02
N TRP A 12 0.56 4.91 6.03
CA TRP A 12 0.64 3.51 5.63
C TRP A 12 0.39 2.64 6.86
N VAL A 13 -0.44 1.62 6.70
CA VAL A 13 -0.77 0.70 7.78
C VAL A 13 -0.24 -0.67 7.39
N TYR A 14 0.65 -1.20 8.21
CA TYR A 14 1.20 -2.54 8.05
C TYR A 14 0.71 -3.40 9.21
N CYS A 15 -0.05 -4.43 8.89
CA CYS A 15 -0.52 -5.41 9.86
C CYS A 15 0.30 -6.69 9.70
N GLY A 16 0.94 -7.14 10.77
CA GLY A 16 1.60 -8.44 10.76
C GLY A 16 0.63 -9.60 10.98
N ASP A 17 1.18 -10.80 10.93
CA ASP A 17 0.46 -12.07 11.07
C ASP A 17 0.37 -12.51 12.55
N PRO A 18 -0.21 -13.68 12.88
CA PRO A 18 -0.26 -14.16 14.26
C PRO A 18 1.10 -14.33 14.94
N GLY A 19 2.19 -14.52 14.19
CA GLY A 19 3.56 -14.57 14.72
C GLY A 19 4.17 -13.18 14.94
N HIS A 20 3.63 -12.16 14.28
CA HIS A 20 4.05 -10.76 14.38
C HIS A 20 2.83 -9.85 14.58
N PRO A 21 2.12 -9.92 15.73
CA PRO A 21 0.78 -9.35 15.91
C PRO A 21 0.79 -7.82 16.14
N TYR A 22 1.60 -7.09 15.38
CA TYR A 22 1.78 -5.66 15.49
C TYR A 22 1.16 -4.95 14.30
N SER A 23 0.57 -3.79 14.58
CA SER A 23 0.13 -2.84 13.57
C SER A 23 1.04 -1.62 13.61
N VAL A 24 1.68 -1.29 12.49
CA VAL A 24 2.57 -0.14 12.36
C VAL A 24 1.89 0.91 11.50
N TYR A 25 1.89 2.15 11.99
CA TYR A 25 1.39 3.33 11.29
C TYR A 25 2.60 4.19 10.90
N ASP A 26 2.94 4.19 9.62
CA ASP A 26 4.05 4.97 9.07
C ASP A 26 3.53 6.19 8.34
N PHE A 27 4.05 7.37 8.65
CA PHE A 27 3.59 8.63 8.07
C PHE A 27 4.56 9.14 7.00
N THR A 28 4.03 9.48 5.84
CA THR A 28 4.77 10.20 4.79
C THR A 28 4.05 11.49 4.39
N PRO A 29 4.80 12.58 4.08
CA PRO A 29 4.23 13.86 3.68
C PRO A 29 3.62 13.84 2.27
N ASN A 30 3.76 12.72 1.55
CA ASN A 30 3.19 12.46 0.23
C ASN A 30 2.68 11.01 0.14
N ARG A 31 2.01 10.64 -0.95
CA ARG A 31 1.58 9.25 -1.25
C ARG A 31 2.54 8.54 -2.22
N GLU A 32 3.80 8.95 -2.24
CA GLU A 32 4.76 8.41 -3.20
C GLU A 32 5.19 6.99 -2.81
N ARG A 33 5.59 6.21 -3.82
CA ARG A 33 6.06 4.82 -3.63
C ARG A 33 7.28 4.69 -2.71
N ALA A 34 8.05 5.76 -2.52
CA ALA A 34 9.27 5.75 -1.71
C ALA A 34 9.02 5.36 -0.24
N GLY A 35 7.87 5.74 0.33
CA GLY A 35 7.49 5.37 1.70
C GLY A 35 7.43 3.86 1.91
N PRO A 36 6.51 3.14 1.25
CA PRO A 36 6.40 1.70 1.40
C PRO A 36 7.63 0.93 0.88
N GLN A 37 8.38 1.47 -0.08
CA GLN A 37 9.65 0.88 -0.52
C GLN A 37 10.70 0.86 0.59
N ALA A 38 10.87 1.98 1.30
CA ALA A 38 11.81 2.06 2.41
C ALA A 38 11.37 1.15 3.56
N PHE A 39 10.09 1.19 3.94
CA PHE A 39 9.56 0.37 5.02
C PHE A 39 9.72 -1.14 4.76
N LEU A 40 9.47 -1.57 3.53
CA LEU A 40 9.48 -2.99 3.13
C LEU A 40 10.82 -3.43 2.52
N GLU A 41 11.90 -2.67 2.67
CA GLU A 41 13.19 -2.94 2.02
C GLU A 41 13.71 -4.36 2.30
N HIS A 42 13.51 -4.87 3.52
CA HIS A 42 14.01 -6.17 3.94
C HIS A 42 12.91 -7.24 4.10
N PHE A 43 11.64 -6.89 3.91
CA PHE A 43 10.52 -7.83 4.06
C PHE A 43 10.58 -8.97 3.03
N ARG A 44 10.26 -10.21 3.40
CA ARG A 44 10.17 -11.33 2.45
C ARG A 44 8.89 -12.11 2.69
N GLY A 45 8.25 -12.56 1.62
CA GLY A 45 7.02 -13.36 1.70
C GLY A 45 5.83 -12.67 1.07
N TYR A 46 4.63 -12.87 1.62
CA TYR A 46 3.38 -12.44 1.01
C TYR A 46 2.95 -11.07 1.51
N LEU A 47 2.65 -10.16 0.58
CA LEU A 47 2.12 -8.84 0.91
C LEU A 47 0.72 -8.69 0.32
N GLN A 48 -0.30 -8.67 1.20
CA GLN A 48 -1.67 -8.36 0.81
C GLN A 48 -1.90 -6.85 0.82
N ALA A 49 -2.18 -6.28 -0.35
CA ALA A 49 -2.42 -4.83 -0.49
C ALA A 49 -3.54 -4.52 -1.51
N ASP A 50 -3.95 -3.24 -1.55
CA ASP A 50 -4.73 -2.75 -2.68
C ASP A 50 -3.86 -2.73 -3.95
N ALA A 51 -4.48 -2.82 -5.13
CA ALA A 51 -3.77 -2.82 -6.42
C ALA A 51 -3.26 -1.41 -6.79
N TYR A 52 -2.67 -0.69 -5.84
CA TYR A 52 -2.07 0.62 -6.07
C TYR A 52 -0.82 0.45 -6.94
N ALA A 53 -0.79 1.13 -8.09
CA ALA A 53 0.33 1.06 -9.05
C ALA A 53 1.69 1.45 -8.44
N GLY A 54 1.70 2.23 -7.35
CA GLY A 54 2.94 2.57 -6.65
C GLY A 54 3.67 1.36 -6.04
N TYR A 55 3.02 0.20 -5.90
CA TYR A 55 3.65 -1.00 -5.34
C TYR A 55 4.38 -1.87 -6.36
N GLU A 56 4.28 -1.61 -7.67
CA GLU A 56 4.85 -2.49 -8.71
C GLU A 56 6.33 -2.85 -8.48
N GLU A 57 7.14 -1.88 -8.05
CA GLU A 57 8.57 -2.09 -7.78
C GLU A 57 8.83 -3.06 -6.62
N LEU A 58 7.93 -3.12 -5.63
CA LEU A 58 8.09 -4.01 -4.46
C LEU A 58 8.16 -5.49 -4.90
N TYR A 59 7.48 -5.81 -5.99
CA TYR A 59 7.32 -7.18 -6.49
C TYR A 59 8.38 -7.56 -7.53
N ARG A 60 9.08 -6.58 -8.14
CA ARG A 60 10.00 -6.81 -9.27
C ARG A 60 11.12 -7.81 -8.95
N SER A 61 11.63 -7.79 -7.71
CA SER A 61 12.71 -8.68 -7.28
C SER A 61 12.26 -10.12 -6.99
N GLY A 62 10.96 -10.40 -6.96
CA GLY A 62 10.41 -11.68 -6.52
C GLY A 62 10.52 -11.96 -5.02
N ARG A 63 11.15 -11.07 -4.24
CA ARG A 63 11.27 -11.16 -2.78
C ARG A 63 9.92 -11.07 -2.06
N ILE A 64 9.01 -10.31 -2.64
CA ILE A 64 7.65 -10.11 -2.13
C ILE A 64 6.67 -10.70 -3.15
N HIS A 65 5.86 -11.64 -2.72
CA HIS A 65 4.75 -12.20 -3.48
C HIS A 65 3.52 -11.31 -3.31
N GLN A 66 3.03 -10.77 -4.43
CA GLN A 66 1.85 -9.93 -4.44
C GLN A 66 0.60 -10.75 -4.12
N VAL A 67 -0.18 -10.30 -3.13
CA VAL A 67 -1.52 -10.82 -2.83
C VAL A 67 -2.52 -9.67 -2.97
N LEU A 68 -3.51 -9.81 -3.86
CA LEU A 68 -4.49 -8.75 -4.08
C LEU A 68 -5.60 -8.77 -3.03
N CYS A 69 -6.00 -7.60 -2.56
CA CYS A 69 -7.06 -7.47 -1.56
C CYS A 69 -8.46 -7.73 -2.15
N TRP A 70 -9.15 -8.76 -1.66
CA TRP A 70 -10.51 -9.11 -2.08
C TRP A 70 -11.56 -8.02 -1.82
N ALA A 71 -11.44 -7.27 -0.72
CA ALA A 71 -12.35 -6.17 -0.43
C ALA A 71 -12.26 -5.08 -1.52
N HIS A 72 -11.05 -4.76 -1.97
CA HIS A 72 -10.81 -3.81 -3.06
C HIS A 72 -11.33 -4.33 -4.40
N ALA A 73 -11.11 -5.62 -4.70
CA ALA A 73 -11.63 -6.25 -5.90
C ALA A 73 -13.17 -6.20 -5.94
N ARG A 74 -13.84 -6.62 -4.85
CA ARG A 74 -15.32 -6.59 -4.75
C ARG A 74 -15.89 -5.19 -4.92
N ARG A 75 -15.29 -4.19 -4.27
CA ARG A 75 -15.70 -2.78 -4.42
C ARG A 75 -15.61 -2.34 -5.88
N LYS A 76 -14.48 -2.60 -6.53
CA LYS A 76 -14.31 -2.26 -7.95
C LYS A 76 -15.30 -2.97 -8.87
N SER A 77 -15.60 -4.24 -8.62
CA SER A 77 -16.63 -4.98 -9.35
C SER A 77 -18.05 -4.45 -9.10
N TYR A 78 -18.31 -3.84 -7.94
CA TYR A 78 -19.59 -3.20 -7.64
C TYR A 78 -19.69 -1.83 -8.34
N ASP A 79 -18.67 -0.99 -8.21
CA ASP A 79 -18.58 0.34 -8.84
C ASP A 79 -18.75 0.23 -10.37
N ALA A 80 -18.28 -0.85 -10.99
CA ALA A 80 -18.41 -1.09 -12.42
C ALA A 80 -19.82 -1.51 -12.89
N ARG A 81 -20.78 -1.70 -11.98
CA ARG A 81 -22.20 -1.97 -12.36
C ARG A 81 -23.00 -0.70 -12.55
N THR A 82 -22.49 0.43 -12.06
CA THR A 82 -23.17 1.73 -12.09
C THR A 82 -22.67 2.64 -13.21
N VAL A 83 -21.86 2.10 -14.13
CA VAL A 83 -21.35 2.80 -15.32
C VAL A 83 -22.14 2.40 -16.56
#